data_AF-A0AAJ5S7W0-F1
#
_entry.id   AF-A0AAJ5S7W0-F1
#
_cell.length_a   1.000
_cell.length_b   1.000
_cell.length_c   1.000
_cell.angle_alpha   90.00
_cell.angle_beta   90.00
_cell.angle_gamma   90.00
#
_symmetry.space_group_name_H-M   'P 1'
#
loop_
_entity.id
_entity.type
_entity.pdbx_description
1 polymer ?
#
loop_
_entity_poly.entity_id
_entity_poly.type
_entity_poly.pdbx_seq_one_letter_code
_entity_poly.pdbx_strand_id
1 'polypeptide(L)' 'MSLAVEERMDQLLAEQQKQTALLEQIATQNLALIEALADDQVQDDDTPPLNYLSGAPIRGGV' A
#
# COMPACT_ATOMS: atom_id res chain seq x y z
N MET A 1 -35.66 3.33 24.91
CA MET A 1 -35.33 3.28 23.46
C MET A 1 -35.91 2.00 22.88
N SER A 2 -36.14 1.92 21.56
CA SER A 2 -36.76 0.76 20.90
C SER A 2 -35.73 -0.35 20.65
N LEU A 3 -36.09 -1.61 20.94
CA LEU A 3 -35.28 -2.81 20.66
C LEU A 3 -34.81 -2.89 19.19
N ALA A 4 -35.63 -2.42 18.25
CA ALA A 4 -35.30 -2.42 16.82
C ALA A 4 -34.14 -1.45 16.47
N VAL A 5 -33.91 -0.42 17.28
CA VAL A 5 -32.78 0.50 17.09
C VAL A 5 -31.49 -0.14 17.57
N GLU A 6 -31.55 -0.90 18.67
CA GLU A 6 -30.41 -1.61 19.25
C GLU A 6 -29.91 -2.71 18.29
N GLU A 7 -30.81 -3.56 17.78
CA GLU A 7 -30.46 -4.59 16.79
C GLU A 7 -29.83 -3.99 15.51
N ARG A 8 -30.33 -2.84 15.06
CA ARG A 8 -29.80 -2.17 13.87
C ARG A 8 -28.42 -1.56 14.11
N MET A 9 -28.16 -1.07 15.32
CA MET A 9 -26.84 -0.60 15.72
C MET A 9 -25.83 -1.75 15.79
N ASP A 10 -26.22 -2.90 16.33
CA ASP A 10 -25.37 -4.09 16.37
C ASP A 10 -25.02 -4.59 14.96
N GLN A 11 -26.00 -4.62 14.05
CA GLN A 11 -25.77 -4.97 12.64
C GLN A 11 -24.80 -3.99 11.96
N LEU A 12 -24.97 -2.69 12.21
CA LEU A 12 -24.08 -1.67 11.66
C LEU A 12 -22.66 -1.84 12.20
N LEU A 13 -22.51 -2.11 13.49
CA LEU A 13 -21.22 -2.32 14.13
C LEU A 13 -20.50 -3.56 13.56
N ALA A 14 -21.22 -4.66 13.39
CA ALA A 14 -20.69 -5.88 12.79
C ALA A 14 -20.21 -5.65 11.34
N GLU A 15 -20.98 -4.90 10.54
CA GLU A 15 -20.59 -4.59 9.17
C GLU A 15 -19.39 -3.64 9.12
N GLN A 16 -19.31 -2.67 10.03
CA GLN A 16 -18.14 -1.79 10.16
C GLN A 16 -16.87 -2.57 10.50
N GLN A 17 -16.94 -3.49 11.47
CA GLN A 17 -15.79 -4.35 11.82
C GLN A 17 -15.32 -5.19 10.63
N LYS A 18 -16.26 -5.75 9.86
CA LYS A 18 -15.95 -6.50 8.65
C LYS A 18 -15.28 -5.65 7.57
N GLN A 19 -15.76 -4.42 7.37
CA GLN A 19 -15.14 -3.47 6.43
C GLN A 19 -13.74 -3.06 6.87
N THR A 20 -13.53 -2.79 8.16
CA THR A 20 -12.21 -2.48 8.71
C THR A 20 -11.23 -3.64 8.50
N ALA A 21 -11.65 -4.87 8.83
CA ALA A 21 -10.80 -6.04 8.62
C ALA A 21 -10.43 -6.25 7.14
N LEU A 22 -11.35 -5.97 6.21
CA LEU A 22 -11.08 -6.03 4.78
C LEU A 22 -10.04 -4.97 4.35
N LEU A 23 -10.14 -3.75 4.88
CA LEU A 23 -9.16 -2.69 4.59
C LEU A 23 -7.77 -3.05 5.11
N GLU A 24 -7.65 -3.63 6.30
CA GLU A 24 -6.39 -4.13 6.85
C GLU A 24 -5.78 -5.20 5.95
N GLN A 25 -6.59 -6.17 5.49
CA GLN A 25 -6.14 -7.21 4.58
C GLN A 25 -5.64 -6.62 3.25
N ILE A 26 -6.34 -5.64 2.69
CA ILE A 26 -5.92 -4.94 1.46
C ILE A 26 -4.58 -4.23 1.67
N ALA A 27 -4.40 -3.55 2.81
CA ALA A 27 -3.15 -2.86 3.12
C ALA A 27 -1.97 -3.84 3.20
N THR A 28 -2.14 -4.98 3.85
CA THR A 28 -1.12 -6.05 3.89
C THR A 28 -0.80 -6.57 2.50
N GLN A 29 -1.82 -6.78 1.67
CA GLN A 29 -1.64 -7.31 0.32
C GLN A 29 -0.94 -6.30 -0.62
N ASN A 30 -1.26 -5.00 -0.47
CA ASN A 30 -0.58 -3.94 -1.20
C ASN A 30 0.89 -3.82 -0.81
N LEU A 31 1.24 -3.99 0.47
CA LEU A 31 2.63 -4.02 0.92
C LEU A 31 3.41 -5.17 0.27
N ALA A 32 2.86 -6.39 0.32
CA ALA A 32 3.50 -7.55 -0.30
C ALA A 32 3.67 -7.39 -1.82
N LEU A 33 2.70 -6.75 -2.50
CA LEU A 33 2.81 -6.43 -3.92
C LEU A 33 3.93 -5.42 -4.21
N ILE A 34 4.05 -4.37 -3.39
CA ILE A 34 5.12 -3.36 -3.53
C ILE A 34 6.49 -4.03 -3.35
N GLU A 35 6.64 -4.88 -2.34
CA GLU A 35 7.88 -5.63 -2.08
C GLU A 35 8.24 -6.54 -3.26
N ALA A 36 7.28 -7.30 -3.79
CA ALA A 36 7.51 -8.16 -4.95
C ALA A 36 7.92 -7.37 -6.21
N LEU A 37 7.33 -6.19 -6.43
CA LEU A 37 7.70 -5.30 -7.55
C LEU A 37 9.04 -4.60 -7.33
N ALA A 38 9.50 -4.44 -6.09
CA ALA A 38 10.82 -3.91 -5.77
C ALA A 38 11.91 -4.97 -5.95
N ASP A 39 11.66 -6.21 -5.56
CA ASP A 39 12.60 -7.32 -5.70
C ASP A 39 12.88 -7.70 -7.17
N ASP A 40 11.91 -7.51 -8.07
CA ASP A 40 12.07 -7.75 -9.52
C ASP A 40 12.86 -6.61 -10.22
N GLN A 41 13.12 -5.50 -9.53
CA GLN A 41 13.98 -4.42 -10.02
C GLN A 41 15.43 -4.71 -9.63
N VAL A 42 16.05 -5.66 -10.33
CA VAL A 42 17.52 -5.78 -10.35
C VAL A 42 18.06 -4.49 -10.98
N GLN A 43 18.48 -3.54 -10.15
CA GLN A 43 19.16 -2.35 -10.63
C GLN A 43 20.52 -2.78 -11.19
N ASP A 44 20.61 -2.85 -12.52
CA ASP A 44 21.90 -2.87 -13.20
C ASP A 44 22.66 -1.58 -12.82
N ASP A 45 23.96 -1.67 -12.54
CA ASP A 45 24.79 -0.54 -12.04
C ASP A 45 24.82 0.63 -13.06
N ASP A 46 24.44 0.37 -14.31
CA ASP A 46 24.29 1.34 -15.39
C ASP A 46 22.87 1.94 -15.52
N THR A 47 21.92 1.57 -14.65
CA THR A 47 20.56 2.11 -14.68
C THR A 47 20.59 3.58 -14.23
N PRO A 48 20.19 4.54 -15.08
CA PRO A 48 20.19 5.94 -14.67
C PRO A 48 19.26 6.14 -13.47
N PRO A 49 19.65 6.97 -12.48
CA PRO A 49 18.89 7.12 -11.26
C PRO A 49 17.45 7.58 -11.55
N LEU A 50 16.49 6.82 -11.06
CA LEU A 50 15.04 7.09 -11.22
C LEU A 50 14.58 8.33 -10.45
N ASN A 51 15.39 8.81 -9.51
CA ASN A 51 15.12 9.99 -8.70
C ASN A 51 15.86 11.21 -9.27
N TYR A 52 15.11 12.29 -9.52
CA TYR A 52 15.73 13.58 -9.79
C TYR A 52 16.51 14.06 -8.55
N LEU A 53 17.69 14.66 -8.74
CA LEU A 53 18.62 15.10 -7.67
C LEU A 53 19.36 14.00 -6.90
N SER A 54 19.71 12.88 -7.54
CA SER A 54 20.56 11.85 -6.92
C SER A 54 21.94 12.34 -6.43
N GLY A 55 22.36 13.55 -6.84
CA GLY A 55 23.67 14.13 -6.53
C GLY A 55 24.84 13.40 -7.19
N ALA A 56 24.56 12.34 -7.96
CA ALA A 56 25.57 11.60 -8.70
C ALA A 56 26.17 12.52 -9.78
N PRO A 57 27.50 12.56 -9.93
CA PRO A 57 28.15 13.40 -10.92
C PRO A 57 27.71 12.96 -12.33
N ILE A 58 27.27 13.91 -13.15
CA ILE A 58 26.98 13.66 -14.55
C ILE A 58 28.30 13.33 -15.24
N ARG A 59 28.49 12.06 -15.64
CA ARG A 59 29.58 11.65 -16.53
C ARG A 59 29.26 12.18 -17.92
N GLY A 60 29.68 13.42 -18.20
CA GLY A 60 29.44 14.10 -19.46
C GLY A 60 29.92 13.28 -20.65
N GLY A 61 29.05 13.13 -21.65
CA GLY A 61 29.37 12.50 -22.93
C GLY A 61 30.34 13.36 -23.76
N VAL A 62 31.18 12.66 -24.52
CA VAL A 62 32.13 13.18 -25.52
C VAL A 62 31.46 13.94 -26.65
#